data_AF-A0A914V5D3-F1
#
_entry.id   AF-A0A914V5D3-F1
#
_cell.length_a   1.000
_cell.length_b   1.000
_cell.length_c   1.000
_cell.angle_alpha   90.00
_cell.angle_beta   90.00
_cell.angle_gamma   90.00
#
_symmetry.space_group_name_H-M   'P 1'
#
loop_
_entity.id
_entity.type
_entity.pdbx_description
1 polymer ?
#
loop_
_entity_poly.entity_id
_entity_poly.type
_entity_poly.pdbx_seq_one_letter_code
_entity_poly.pdbx_strand_id
1 'polypeptide(L)'
;TEVTNSPELRVAVRDGAIDAALIRAELVMEPFTLLAAANRAVHYASHNRMATRSLHAELIYSLSPSKNITDSLVTFGLAEDSANLIVVVFDDAKGDKLAAVAKKIKGRSVPLENLKNITNYDLIKK
;
A
#
# COMPACT_ATOMS: atom_id res chain seq x y z
N THR A 1 11.50 -5.31 -1.57
CA THR A 1 12.52 -4.61 -2.37
C THR A 1 12.90 -5.46 -3.57
N GLU A 2 13.63 -4.90 -4.54
CA GLU A 2 14.07 -5.62 -5.75
C GLU A 2 12.89 -6.32 -6.48
N VAL A 3 11.73 -5.67 -6.52
CA VAL A 3 10.52 -6.23 -7.13
C VAL A 3 10.64 -6.13 -8.65
N THR A 4 10.40 -7.26 -9.34
CA THR A 4 10.54 -7.36 -10.80
C THR A 4 9.21 -7.53 -11.52
N ASN A 5 8.12 -7.83 -10.81
CA ASN A 5 6.80 -8.08 -11.40
C ASN A 5 5.72 -7.07 -11.01
N SER A 6 6.11 -5.82 -10.76
CA SER A 6 5.18 -4.73 -10.43
C SER A 6 4.02 -4.54 -11.43
N PRO A 7 4.23 -4.66 -12.76
CA PRO A 7 3.12 -4.60 -13.72
C PRO A 7 2.09 -5.73 -13.53
N GLU A 8 2.55 -6.96 -13.31
CA GLU A 8 1.68 -8.13 -13.04
C GLU A 8 0.87 -7.93 -11.75
N LEU A 9 1.53 -7.44 -10.69
CA LEU A 9 0.90 -7.18 -9.39
C LEU A 9 -0.16 -6.09 -9.47
N ARG A 10 0.08 -5.03 -10.25
CA ARG A 10 -0.88 -3.93 -10.44
C ARG A 10 -2.16 -4.43 -11.12
N VAL A 11 -2.04 -5.28 -12.13
CA VAL A 11 -3.19 -5.92 -12.78
C VAL A 11 -3.91 -6.84 -11.79
N ALA A 12 -3.17 -7.66 -11.05
CA ALA A 12 -3.75 -8.58 -10.07
C ALA A 12 -4.53 -7.89 -8.94
N VAL A 13 -4.08 -6.72 -8.47
CA VAL A 13 -4.84 -5.88 -7.52
C VAL A 13 -6.11 -5.33 -8.18
N ARG A 14 -6.01 -4.81 -9.41
CA ARG A 14 -7.15 -4.22 -10.13
C ARG A 14 -8.25 -5.24 -10.39
N ASP A 15 -7.86 -6.47 -10.72
CA ASP A 15 -8.78 -7.57 -11.02
C ASP A 15 -9.26 -8.29 -9.74
N GLY A 16 -8.82 -7.87 -8.56
CA GLY A 16 -9.22 -8.44 -7.27
C GLY A 16 -8.57 -9.78 -6.92
N ALA A 17 -7.57 -10.22 -7.68
CA ALA A 17 -6.80 -11.44 -7.39
C ALA A 17 -5.84 -11.28 -6.20
N ILE A 18 -5.53 -10.05 -5.81
CA ILE A 18 -4.77 -9.70 -4.60
C ILE A 18 -5.65 -8.86 -3.68
N ASP A 19 -5.96 -9.40 -2.50
CA ASP A 19 -6.69 -8.72 -1.44
C ASP A 19 -5.70 -8.06 -0.46
N ALA A 20 -5.05 -7.00 -0.93
CA ALA A 20 -4.09 -6.22 -0.16
C ALA A 20 -3.94 -4.80 -0.74
N ALA A 21 -3.48 -3.86 0.09
CA ALA A 21 -2.97 -2.59 -0.40
C ALA A 21 -1.51 -2.75 -0.79
N LEU A 22 -1.18 -2.49 -2.06
CA LEU A 22 0.20 -2.40 -2.55
C LEU A 22 0.56 -0.92 -2.70
N ILE A 23 1.51 -0.47 -1.88
CA ILE A 23 1.85 0.94 -1.68
C ILE A 23 3.29 1.16 -2.13
N ARG A 24 3.56 2.30 -2.78
CA ARG A 24 4.92 2.71 -3.11
C ARG A 24 5.71 3.03 -1.86
N ALA A 25 6.82 2.31 -1.67
CA ALA A 25 7.61 2.44 -0.44
C ALA A 25 8.34 3.79 -0.35
N GLU A 26 8.67 4.42 -1.49
CA GLU A 26 9.41 5.67 -1.54
C GLU A 26 8.63 6.86 -0.94
N LEU A 27 7.30 6.76 -0.88
CA LEU A 27 6.40 7.82 -0.41
C LEU A 27 5.98 7.67 1.05
N VAL A 28 6.48 6.65 1.75
CA VAL A 28 6.14 6.36 3.13
C VAL A 28 7.40 6.55 3.98
N MET A 29 7.35 7.51 4.91
CA MET A 29 8.50 7.89 5.74
C MET A 29 8.75 6.90 6.88
N GLU A 30 7.68 6.44 7.54
CA GLU A 30 7.79 5.59 8.72
C GLU A 30 6.54 4.70 8.89
N PRO A 31 6.66 3.58 9.63
CA PRO A 31 5.54 2.69 9.90
C PRO A 31 4.33 3.38 10.54
N PHE A 32 4.56 4.42 11.36
CA PHE A 32 3.48 5.14 12.02
C PHE A 32 2.54 5.83 11.02
N THR A 33 3.05 6.35 9.90
CA THR A 33 2.22 6.94 8.84
C THR A 33 1.23 5.92 8.27
N LEU A 34 1.69 4.68 8.05
CA LEU A 34 0.82 3.58 7.59
C LEU A 34 -0.23 3.23 8.64
N LEU A 35 0.16 3.13 9.91
CA LEU A 35 -0.76 2.81 11.01
C LEU A 35 -1.82 3.90 11.18
N ALA A 36 -1.45 5.17 11.06
CA ALA A 36 -2.39 6.29 11.13
C ALA A 36 -3.41 6.25 9.96
N ALA A 37 -2.93 6.01 8.74
CA ALA A 37 -3.80 5.86 7.57
C ALA A 37 -4.71 4.63 7.67
N ALA A 38 -4.18 3.50 8.13
CA ALA A 38 -4.92 2.27 8.37
C ALA A 38 -6.01 2.47 9.42
N ASN A 39 -5.69 3.13 10.54
CA ASN A 39 -6.65 3.46 11.59
C ASN A 39 -7.79 4.33 11.06
N ARG A 40 -7.47 5.36 10.26
CA ARG A 40 -8.49 6.22 9.62
C ARG A 40 -9.38 5.42 8.66
N ALA A 41 -8.78 4.56 7.84
CA ALA A 41 -9.52 3.71 6.91
C ALA A 41 -10.50 2.78 7.63
N VAL A 42 -10.04 2.09 8.69
CA VAL A 42 -10.88 1.20 9.52
C VAL A 42 -11.99 2.00 10.22
N HIS A 43 -11.67 3.18 10.76
CA HIS A 43 -12.65 4.05 11.39
C HIS A 43 -13.75 4.50 10.41
N TYR A 44 -13.40 4.85 9.17
CA TYR A 44 -14.39 5.21 8.16
C TYR A 44 -15.19 4.00 7.68
N ALA A 45 -14.58 2.82 7.57
CA ALA A 45 -15.29 1.58 7.27
C ALA A 45 -16.34 1.26 8.34
N SER A 46 -15.99 1.33 9.62
CA SER A 46 -16.91 1.01 10.72
C SER A 46 -18.10 1.97 10.83
N HIS A 47 -17.98 3.18 10.28
CA HIS A 47 -19.04 4.18 10.26
C HIS A 47 -19.75 4.31 8.89
N ASN A 48 -19.47 3.43 7.93
CA ASN A 48 -19.99 3.52 6.55
C ASN A 48 -19.71 4.87 5.87
N ARG A 49 -18.51 5.42 6.09
CA ARG A 49 -18.05 6.73 5.56
C ARG A 49 -16.85 6.63 4.63
N MET A 50 -16.54 5.42 4.13
CA MET A 50 -15.46 5.26 3.15
C MET A 50 -15.81 6.02 1.87
N ALA A 51 -14.82 6.74 1.34
CA ALA A 51 -14.95 7.39 0.03
C ALA A 51 -14.68 6.40 -1.10
N THR A 52 -13.88 5.35 -0.83
CA THR A 52 -13.48 4.34 -1.79
C THR A 52 -14.31 3.05 -1.66
N ARG A 53 -14.12 2.12 -2.59
CA ARG A 53 -14.87 0.86 -2.68
C ARG A 53 -14.30 -0.29 -1.82
N SER A 54 -13.11 -0.13 -1.25
CA SER A 54 -12.47 -1.17 -0.44
C SER A 54 -11.62 -0.55 0.67
N LEU A 55 -11.47 -1.29 1.77
CA LEU A 55 -10.66 -0.84 2.90
C LEU A 55 -9.18 -0.62 2.51
N HIS A 56 -8.66 -1.44 1.59
CA HIS A 56 -7.30 -1.29 1.03
C HIS A 56 -7.14 0.01 0.24
N ALA A 57 -8.12 0.35 -0.61
CA ALA A 57 -8.12 1.61 -1.35
C ALA A 57 -8.28 2.81 -0.40
N GLU A 58 -9.08 2.66 0.66
CA GLU A 58 -9.29 3.71 1.67
C GLU A 58 -8.01 4.02 2.45
N LEU A 59 -7.18 3.01 2.73
CA LEU A 59 -5.86 3.21 3.32
C LEU A 59 -4.97 4.04 2.39
N ILE A 60 -4.87 3.67 1.10
CA ILE A 60 -4.05 4.41 0.13
C ILE A 60 -4.57 5.84 -0.03
N TYR A 61 -5.89 6.02 -0.07
CA TYR A 61 -6.52 7.34 -0.10
C TYR A 61 -6.21 8.15 1.16
N SER A 62 -6.18 7.51 2.33
CA SER A 62 -5.86 8.17 3.61
C SER A 62 -4.40 8.59 3.74
N LEU A 63 -3.48 8.00 2.97
CA LEU A 63 -2.08 8.43 2.89
C LEU A 63 -1.90 9.70 2.06
N SER A 64 -2.81 9.95 1.11
CA SER A 64 -2.69 11.04 0.15
C SER A 64 -3.13 12.37 0.75
N PRO A 65 -2.40 13.47 0.50
CA PRO A 65 -2.88 14.81 0.81
C PRO A 65 -4.00 15.27 -0.16
N SER A 66 -4.15 14.60 -1.31
CA SER A 66 -5.18 14.93 -2.31
C SER A 66 -6.55 14.38 -1.91
N LYS A 67 -7.60 15.14 -2.24
CA LYS A 67 -9.00 14.67 -2.14
C LYS A 67 -9.46 13.91 -3.39
N ASN A 68 -8.62 13.80 -4.42
CA ASN A 68 -8.92 13.02 -5.61
C ASN A 68 -8.53 11.55 -5.39
N ILE A 69 -9.52 10.66 -5.41
CA ILE A 69 -9.33 9.22 -5.20
C ILE A 69 -8.40 8.64 -6.26
N THR A 70 -8.62 8.96 -7.54
CA THR A 70 -7.83 8.42 -8.65
C THR A 70 -6.38 8.85 -8.52
N ASP A 71 -6.13 10.14 -8.29
CA ASP A 71 -4.76 10.66 -8.14
C ASP A 71 -4.06 10.03 -6.94
N SER A 72 -4.79 9.81 -5.85
CA SER A 72 -4.25 9.16 -4.65
C SER A 72 -3.82 7.72 -4.92
N LEU A 73 -4.66 6.94 -5.60
CA LEU A 73 -4.37 5.55 -5.95
C LEU A 73 -3.21 5.45 -6.96
N VAL A 74 -3.14 6.35 -7.93
CA VAL A 74 -2.04 6.40 -8.92
C VAL A 74 -0.73 6.82 -8.27
N THR A 75 -0.78 7.79 -7.35
CA THR A 75 0.42 8.36 -6.72
C THR A 75 1.00 7.45 -5.66
N PHE A 76 0.18 6.98 -4.72
CA PHE A 76 0.61 6.22 -3.54
C PHE A 76 0.48 4.70 -3.72
N GLY A 77 -0.40 4.25 -4.62
CA GLY A 77 -0.47 2.83 -4.99
C GLY A 77 0.70 2.41 -5.88
N LEU A 78 0.86 1.10 -6.07
CA LEU A 78 1.93 0.50 -6.86
C LEU A 78 2.01 1.07 -8.29
N ALA A 79 3.18 1.62 -8.64
CA ALA A 79 3.49 2.02 -10.02
C ALA A 79 4.19 0.86 -10.78
N GLU A 80 4.16 0.92 -12.12
CA GLU A 80 4.70 -0.15 -12.97
C GLU A 80 6.22 -0.30 -12.85
N ASP A 81 6.92 0.78 -12.56
CA ASP A 81 8.37 0.89 -12.39
C ASP A 81 8.81 0.78 -10.92
N SER A 82 7.89 0.49 -10.00
CA SER A 82 8.21 0.40 -8.57
C SER A 82 9.11 -0.79 -8.27
N ALA A 83 10.34 -0.53 -7.83
CA ALA A 83 11.26 -1.56 -7.35
C ALA A 83 11.02 -1.91 -5.86
N ASN A 84 10.36 -1.02 -5.12
CA ASN A 84 10.07 -1.18 -3.71
C ASN A 84 8.59 -0.94 -3.43
N LEU A 85 8.00 -1.82 -2.65
CA LEU A 85 6.60 -1.72 -2.26
C LEU A 85 6.41 -2.14 -0.82
N ILE A 86 5.34 -1.64 -0.23
CA ILE A 86 4.81 -2.05 1.07
C ILE A 86 3.50 -2.78 0.82
N VAL A 87 3.32 -3.91 1.49
CA VAL A 87 2.08 -4.68 1.47
C VAL A 87 1.36 -4.45 2.78
N VAL A 88 0.09 -4.06 2.73
CA VAL A 88 -0.77 -3.99 3.92
C VAL A 88 -2.00 -4.86 3.69
N VAL A 89 -2.20 -5.82 4.61
CA VAL A 89 -3.40 -6.66 4.70
C VAL A 89 -4.18 -6.30 5.96
N PHE A 90 -5.51 -6.43 5.90
CA PHE A 90 -6.38 -6.25 7.05
C PHE A 90 -6.92 -7.61 7.50
N ASP A 91 -7.19 -7.72 8.80
CA ASP A 91 -7.79 -8.91 9.41
C ASP A 91 -7.02 -10.20 9.07
N ASP A 92 -5.74 -10.25 9.46
CA ASP A 92 -4.84 -11.36 9.18
C ASP A 92 -4.14 -11.87 10.45
N ALA A 93 -4.93 -12.29 11.44
CA ALA A 93 -4.41 -12.74 12.73
C ALA A 93 -3.41 -13.91 12.65
N LYS A 94 -3.50 -14.72 11.59
CA LYS A 94 -2.63 -15.89 11.36
C LYS A 94 -1.47 -15.62 10.40
N GLY A 95 -1.48 -14.49 9.68
CA GLY A 95 -0.49 -14.17 8.65
C GLY A 95 -0.70 -14.91 7.32
N ASP A 96 -1.81 -15.64 7.16
CA ASP A 96 -2.09 -16.46 5.99
C ASP A 96 -2.31 -15.60 4.74
N LYS A 97 -3.01 -14.46 4.88
CA LYS A 97 -3.27 -13.54 3.76
C LYS A 97 -1.96 -12.90 3.31
N LEU A 98 -1.15 -12.42 4.24
CA LEU A 98 0.15 -11.84 3.93
C LEU A 98 1.07 -12.87 3.26
N ALA A 99 1.11 -14.10 3.75
CA ALA A 99 1.91 -15.17 3.15
C ALA A 99 1.44 -15.52 1.73
N ALA A 100 0.13 -15.53 1.47
CA ALA A 100 -0.43 -15.76 0.15
C ALA A 100 -0.05 -14.64 -0.84
N VAL A 101 -0.08 -13.38 -0.40
CA VAL A 101 0.33 -12.23 -1.22
C VAL A 101 1.84 -12.24 -1.45
N ALA A 102 2.64 -12.55 -0.42
CA ALA A 102 4.10 -12.62 -0.53
C ALA A 102 4.57 -13.63 -1.58
N LYS A 103 3.89 -14.78 -1.71
CA LYS A 103 4.19 -15.78 -2.76
C LYS A 103 4.00 -15.26 -4.19
N LYS A 104 3.18 -14.23 -4.40
CA LYS A 104 2.93 -13.63 -5.71
C LYS A 104 3.96 -12.56 -6.08
N ILE A 105 4.71 -12.04 -5.11
CA ILE A 105 5.67 -10.96 -5.31
C ILE A 105 7.04 -11.55 -5.63
N LYS A 106 7.57 -11.24 -6.81
CA LYS A 106 8.93 -11.61 -7.24
C LYS A 106 9.91 -10.53 -6.77
N GLY A 107 10.38 -10.64 -5.53
CA GLY A 107 11.35 -9.72 -4.94
C GLY A 107 11.84 -10.20 -3.57
N ARG A 108 12.52 -9.33 -2.83
CA ARG A 108 13.08 -9.62 -1.51
C ARG A 108 12.27 -8.97 -0.39
N SER A 109 11.86 -9.76 0.61
CA SER A 109 11.27 -9.24 1.83
C SER A 109 12.35 -8.68 2.75
N VAL A 110 12.09 -7.51 3.34
CA VAL A 110 12.99 -6.85 4.30
C VAL A 110 12.16 -6.31 5.48
N PRO A 111 12.75 -6.22 6.69
CA PRO A 111 12.09 -5.60 7.83
C PRO A 111 11.70 -4.13 7.58
N LEU A 112 10.58 -3.68 8.13
CA LEU A 112 10.03 -2.32 7.94
C LEU A 112 10.93 -1.22 8.48
N GLU A 113 11.86 -1.53 9.38
CA GLU A 113 12.87 -0.61 9.89
C GLU A 113 13.76 -0.07 8.76
N ASN A 114 13.90 -0.82 7.65
CA ASN A 114 14.65 -0.39 6.48
C ASN A 114 13.92 0.65 5.61
N LEU A 115 12.67 1.01 5.94
CA LEU A 115 11.92 2.02 5.19
C LEU A 115 12.69 3.33 5.05
N LYS A 116 13.40 3.76 6.11
CA LYS A 116 14.20 4.99 6.10
C LYS A 116 15.25 5.04 4.98
N ASN A 117 15.71 3.88 4.51
CA ASN A 117 16.70 3.76 3.43
C ASN A 117 16.06 3.77 2.04
N ILE A 118 14.73 3.62 1.96
CA ILE A 118 13.95 3.54 0.71
C ILE A 118 13.18 4.86 0.49
N THR A 119 12.75 5.51 1.56
CA THR A 119 12.01 6.77 1.53
C THR A 119 12.75 7.84 0.71
N ASN A 120 12.02 8.50 -0.18
CA ASN A 120 12.52 9.61 -0.98
C ASN A 120 11.92 10.94 -0.47
N TYR A 121 12.73 11.72 0.27
CA TYR A 121 12.30 12.98 0.86
C TYR A 121 11.92 14.05 -0.16
N ASP A 122 12.54 14.06 -1.34
CA ASP A 122 12.24 15.05 -2.38
C ASP A 122 10.86 14.81 -2.99
N LEU A 123 10.44 13.55 -3.11
CA LEU A 123 9.10 13.19 -3.56
C LEU A 123 8.03 13.49 -2.50
N ILE A 124 8.34 13.36 -1.22
CA ILE A 124 7.38 13.59 -0.12
C ILE A 124 7.10 15.08 0.10
N LYS A 125 8.11 15.95 -0.11
CA LYS A 125 7.96 17.40 0.08
C LYS A 125 7.19 18.11 -1.04
N LYS A 126 7.06 17.47 -2.20
CA LYS A 126 6.47 18.04 -3.40
C LYS A 126 4.94 18.03 -3.33
#